data_AF-A0A371K1S7-F1
#
_entry.id   AF-A0A371K1S7-F1
#
_cell.length_a   1.000
_cell.length_b   1.000
_cell.length_c   1.000
_cell.angle_alpha   90.00
_cell.angle_beta   90.00
_cell.angle_gamma   90.00
#
_symmetry.space_group_name_H-M   'P 1'
#
loop_
_entity.id
_entity.type
_entity.pdbx_description
1 polymer ?
#
loop_
_entity_poly.entity_id
_entity_poly.type
_entity_poly.pdbx_seq_one_letter_code
_entity_poly.pdbx_strand_id
1 'polypeptide(L)'
;MKIAVAADAAPSPRRALGATARETGTMPAMTPRTLANGHAQSRNNFNLIRLIAAWLVIYGHAYPITGSGEQDLLLQLVHIKFAGGIAVDMFFVISGFLIAASLERNRLPAYLAARALRIFPALLVCVLLSVFVLGPLLTTAADYWNSPQTWKYLKANALLSRNTQYFLPGMFEGQPSQAINGSLWSLPIEVRLYLWLALFALLRLFTPLRFNLVCVILLIAGVVSYGGKELTPEKSNFLYCTAYFLVGSLAWHNRQRVPLRWWLLGLLLAVAALMRDRPYYFLAYFAALSYTTLFLAFVPKLPQIRHTDLSYGLYLYGWPAQQLVQYLAPGTGPLANVAWATALAGALAALSWYLVERPALRLKPRFGARTDPHAPTAPEPLPAAQTS
;
A
#
# COMPACT_ATOMS: atom_id res chain seq x y z
N MET A 1 80.87 7.95 38.59
CA MET A 1 79.39 8.01 38.64
C MET A 1 78.91 6.64 39.13
N LYS A 2 77.96 6.62 40.07
CA LYS A 2 77.71 5.56 41.06
C LYS A 2 77.13 4.24 40.48
N ILE A 3 77.71 3.11 40.93
CA ILE A 3 77.10 1.90 41.58
C ILE A 3 75.94 1.19 40.84
N ALA A 4 75.77 -0.14 40.75
CA ALA A 4 76.52 -1.41 40.92
C ALA A 4 75.46 -2.55 40.76
N VAL A 5 75.85 -3.74 40.24
CA VAL A 5 75.37 -5.12 40.62
C VAL A 5 73.90 -5.48 40.31
N ALA A 6 73.44 -6.72 40.10
CA ALA A 6 73.82 -8.01 39.50
C ALA A 6 72.66 -8.99 39.83
N ALA A 7 72.68 -10.18 39.22
CA ALA A 7 71.93 -11.42 39.55
C ALA A 7 70.45 -11.47 39.09
N ASP A 8 70.03 -12.33 38.14
CA ASP A 8 70.15 -13.80 37.98
C ASP A 8 69.09 -14.57 38.79
N ALA A 9 68.19 -15.27 38.09
CA ALA A 9 67.43 -16.44 38.55
C ALA A 9 66.68 -17.09 37.37
N ALA A 10 66.93 -18.38 37.18
CA ALA A 10 66.68 -19.16 35.98
C ALA A 10 65.36 -20.01 36.05
N PRO A 11 65.22 -21.17 35.38
CA PRO A 11 64.28 -21.39 34.27
C PRO A 11 63.23 -22.48 34.58
N SER A 12 62.37 -22.88 33.61
CA SER A 12 61.84 -24.26 33.39
C SER A 12 60.62 -24.26 32.40
N PRO A 13 60.03 -25.41 31.97
CA PRO A 13 60.33 -26.03 30.68
C PRO A 13 59.07 -26.49 29.87
N ARG A 14 59.30 -27.04 28.66
CA ARG A 14 58.30 -27.62 27.74
C ARG A 14 57.61 -28.91 28.24
N ARG A 15 56.31 -29.07 27.90
CA ARG A 15 55.53 -30.29 27.52
C ARG A 15 54.03 -30.01 27.84
N ALA A 16 52.98 -30.49 27.17
CA ALA A 16 52.72 -31.50 26.15
C ALA A 16 51.29 -31.33 25.60
N LEU A 17 51.02 -31.95 24.44
CA LEU A 17 49.77 -32.63 24.02
C LEU A 17 48.39 -31.97 24.26
N GLY A 18 47.68 -31.71 23.16
CA GLY A 18 46.23 -31.46 23.16
C GLY A 18 45.59 -31.98 21.88
N ALA A 19 45.20 -33.25 21.87
CA ALA A 19 44.37 -33.85 20.85
C ALA A 19 42.90 -33.44 21.03
N THR A 20 42.20 -33.29 19.90
CA THR A 20 40.74 -33.43 19.71
C THR A 20 39.81 -32.56 20.56
N ALA A 21 39.37 -31.43 19.98
CA ALA A 21 38.02 -30.95 20.19
C ALA A 21 37.28 -31.06 18.85
N ARG A 22 36.42 -32.09 18.75
CA ARG A 22 35.39 -32.14 17.71
C ARG A 22 34.52 -30.91 17.89
N GLU A 23 34.59 -29.96 16.96
CA GLU A 23 33.53 -28.97 16.77
C GLU A 23 32.26 -29.76 16.43
N THR A 24 31.43 -30.00 17.45
CA THR A 24 30.02 -30.27 17.25
C THR A 24 29.44 -29.02 16.60
N GLY A 25 29.43 -29.00 15.27
CA GLY A 25 28.66 -28.05 14.48
C GLY A 25 27.19 -28.24 14.84
N THR A 26 26.73 -27.52 15.87
CA THR A 26 25.33 -27.19 16.02
C THR A 26 24.97 -26.42 14.76
N MET A 27 24.26 -27.11 13.85
CA MET A 27 23.51 -26.46 12.77
C MET A 27 22.85 -25.22 13.38
N PRO A 28 23.10 -24.00 12.87
CA PRO A 28 22.45 -22.82 13.42
C PRO A 28 20.96 -23.09 13.35
N ALA A 29 20.32 -23.20 14.51
CA ALA A 29 18.89 -23.43 14.60
C ALA A 29 18.23 -22.42 13.68
N MET A 30 17.59 -22.90 12.60
CA MET A 30 16.98 -22.05 11.58
C MET A 30 15.90 -21.22 12.28
N THR A 31 16.29 -20.06 12.79
CA THR A 31 15.38 -19.17 13.50
C THR A 31 14.34 -18.79 12.46
N PRO A 32 13.06 -19.15 12.68
CA PRO A 32 12.05 -19.00 11.66
C PRO A 32 11.99 -17.53 11.25
N ARG A 33 12.09 -17.26 9.94
CA ARG A 33 12.06 -15.89 9.41
C ARG A 33 10.76 -15.23 9.85
N THR A 34 10.85 -14.23 10.71
CA THR A 34 9.69 -13.45 11.17
C THR A 34 9.49 -12.22 10.28
N LEU A 35 8.38 -11.50 10.46
CA LEU A 35 8.19 -10.18 9.83
C LEU A 35 9.32 -9.21 10.20
N ALA A 36 9.84 -9.27 11.44
CA ALA A 36 10.97 -8.44 11.85
C ALA A 36 12.22 -8.75 11.01
N ASN A 37 12.54 -10.03 10.81
CA ASN A 37 13.68 -10.46 10.00
C ASN A 37 13.49 -10.09 8.52
N GLY A 38 12.25 -10.17 8.01
CA GLY A 38 11.91 -9.74 6.65
C GLY A 38 12.10 -8.24 6.45
N HIS A 39 11.64 -7.42 7.41
CA HIS A 39 11.76 -5.97 7.34
C HIS A 39 13.20 -5.46 7.56
N ALA A 40 13.98 -6.14 8.39
CA ALA A 40 15.38 -5.78 8.63
C ALA A 40 16.27 -6.01 7.39
N GLN A 41 15.82 -6.79 6.41
CA GLN A 41 16.53 -6.98 5.15
C GLN A 41 16.24 -5.81 4.21
N SER A 42 17.27 -5.33 3.51
CA SER A 42 17.12 -4.22 2.55
C SER A 42 16.28 -4.54 1.31
N ARG A 43 15.87 -5.81 1.16
CA ARG A 43 15.11 -6.32 0.02
C ARG A 43 13.69 -6.72 0.44
N ASN A 44 12.74 -5.85 0.08
CA ASN A 44 11.30 -6.12 0.13
C ASN A 44 10.65 -5.83 -1.24
N ASN A 45 9.40 -6.29 -1.39
CA ASN A 45 8.65 -6.22 -2.64
C ASN A 45 7.46 -5.24 -2.57
N PHE A 46 7.41 -4.33 -1.59
CA PHE A 46 6.25 -3.47 -1.37
C PHE A 46 5.91 -2.60 -2.59
N ASN A 47 6.90 -2.05 -3.30
CA ASN A 47 6.66 -1.24 -4.49
C ASN A 47 6.07 -2.07 -5.63
N LEU A 48 6.59 -3.29 -5.84
CA LEU A 48 6.11 -4.19 -6.87
C LEU A 48 4.68 -4.65 -6.59
N ILE A 49 4.39 -5.07 -5.35
CA ILE A 49 3.06 -5.53 -4.97
C ILE A 49 2.04 -4.40 -5.09
N ARG A 50 2.41 -3.18 -4.67
CA ARG A 50 1.54 -2.00 -4.85
C ARG A 50 1.31 -1.68 -6.32
N LEU A 51 2.32 -1.82 -7.18
CA LEU A 51 2.16 -1.62 -8.62
C LEU A 51 1.23 -2.68 -9.25
N ILE A 52 1.41 -3.96 -8.89
CA ILE A 52 0.52 -5.05 -9.32
C ILE A 52 -0.91 -4.80 -8.81
N ALA A 53 -1.07 -4.39 -7.56
CA ALA A 53 -2.39 -4.04 -7.01
C ALA A 53 -3.02 -2.88 -7.78
N ALA A 54 -2.28 -1.81 -8.09
CA ALA A 54 -2.79 -0.71 -8.91
C ALA A 54 -3.22 -1.19 -10.31
N TRP A 55 -2.47 -2.11 -10.92
CA TRP A 55 -2.84 -2.71 -12.19
C TRP A 55 -4.07 -3.62 -12.07
N LEU A 56 -4.23 -4.38 -10.99
CA LEU A 56 -5.42 -5.19 -10.71
C LEU A 56 -6.69 -4.34 -10.57
N VAL A 57 -6.57 -3.08 -10.10
CA VAL A 57 -7.68 -2.12 -10.11
C VAL A 57 -8.12 -1.80 -11.54
N ILE A 58 -7.17 -1.55 -12.45
CA ILE A 58 -7.47 -1.34 -13.89
C ILE A 58 -8.12 -2.61 -14.47
N TYR A 59 -7.50 -3.78 -14.26
CA TYR A 59 -8.02 -5.05 -14.75
C TYR A 59 -9.47 -5.30 -14.28
N GLY A 60 -9.73 -5.18 -12.99
CA GLY A 60 -11.06 -5.43 -12.42
C GLY A 60 -12.13 -4.45 -12.90
N HIS A 61 -11.77 -3.19 -13.12
CA HIS A 61 -12.74 -2.18 -13.57
C HIS A 61 -12.98 -2.15 -15.08
N ALA A 62 -12.18 -2.86 -15.89
CA ALA A 62 -12.40 -2.91 -17.33
C ALA A 62 -13.75 -3.54 -17.70
N TYR A 63 -14.18 -4.56 -16.94
CA TYR A 63 -15.46 -5.23 -17.19
C TYR A 63 -16.68 -4.32 -16.97
N PRO A 64 -16.86 -3.66 -15.80
CA PRO A 64 -17.98 -2.75 -15.61
C PRO A 64 -17.90 -1.50 -16.50
N ILE A 65 -16.70 -0.99 -16.80
CA ILE A 65 -16.53 0.19 -17.68
C ILE A 65 -16.95 -0.12 -19.12
N THR A 66 -16.57 -1.29 -19.63
CA THR A 66 -16.94 -1.72 -20.99
C THR A 66 -18.34 -2.31 -21.08
N GLY A 67 -19.02 -2.56 -19.95
CA GLY A 67 -20.33 -3.20 -19.89
C GLY A 67 -20.31 -4.72 -20.14
N SER A 68 -19.15 -5.37 -20.01
CA SER A 68 -18.92 -6.76 -20.44
C SER A 68 -19.32 -7.84 -19.41
N GLY A 69 -20.07 -7.52 -18.37
CA GLY A 69 -20.53 -8.46 -17.33
C GLY A 69 -19.43 -8.97 -16.37
N GLU A 70 -19.76 -9.95 -15.51
CA GLU A 70 -18.87 -10.47 -14.46
C GLU A 70 -17.91 -11.58 -14.96
N GLN A 71 -16.93 -11.19 -15.79
CA GLN A 71 -15.91 -12.11 -16.32
C GLN A 71 -14.55 -11.98 -15.61
N ASP A 72 -14.51 -11.31 -14.47
CA ASP A 72 -13.28 -11.16 -13.68
C ASP A 72 -12.85 -12.53 -13.10
N LEU A 73 -11.68 -13.00 -13.53
CA LEU A 73 -11.12 -14.28 -13.10
C LEU A 73 -10.92 -14.37 -11.59
N LEU A 74 -10.59 -13.27 -10.92
CA LEU A 74 -10.42 -13.26 -9.47
C LEU A 74 -11.76 -13.30 -8.74
N LEU A 75 -12.81 -12.69 -9.31
CA LEU A 75 -14.16 -12.86 -8.77
C LEU A 75 -14.59 -14.34 -8.88
N GLN A 76 -14.35 -14.97 -10.03
CA GLN A 76 -14.64 -16.39 -10.25
C GLN A 76 -13.77 -17.32 -9.40
N LEU A 77 -12.55 -16.91 -9.05
CA LEU A 77 -11.67 -17.71 -8.20
C LEU A 77 -11.99 -17.55 -6.72
N VAL A 78 -12.37 -16.36 -6.27
CA VAL A 78 -12.49 -16.04 -4.83
C VAL A 78 -13.95 -15.95 -4.38
N HIS A 79 -14.93 -15.71 -5.26
CA HIS A 79 -16.38 -15.65 -4.96
C HIS A 79 -16.80 -14.57 -3.94
N ILE A 80 -15.94 -13.60 -3.62
CA ILE A 80 -16.27 -12.52 -2.67
C ILE A 80 -16.03 -11.12 -3.22
N LYS A 81 -14.95 -10.94 -3.98
CA LYS A 81 -14.52 -9.65 -4.52
C LYS A 81 -13.86 -9.86 -5.86
N PHE A 82 -14.14 -8.92 -6.75
CA PHE A 82 -13.41 -8.75 -8.01
C PHE A 82 -11.99 -8.23 -7.74
N ALA A 83 -11.14 -8.25 -8.75
CA ALA A 83 -9.71 -7.94 -8.68
C ALA A 83 -9.39 -6.58 -8.07
N GLY A 84 -10.18 -5.55 -8.40
CA GLY A 84 -10.01 -4.22 -7.82
C GLY A 84 -10.31 -4.20 -6.33
N GLY A 85 -11.31 -4.94 -5.86
CA GLY A 85 -11.60 -5.09 -4.44
C GLY A 85 -10.47 -5.77 -3.67
N ILE A 86 -9.88 -6.84 -4.23
CA ILE A 86 -8.71 -7.52 -3.65
C ILE A 86 -7.51 -6.57 -3.60
N ALA A 87 -7.28 -5.80 -4.67
CA ALA A 87 -6.20 -4.83 -4.73
C ALA A 87 -6.32 -3.76 -3.63
N VAL A 88 -7.51 -3.20 -3.42
CA VAL A 88 -7.76 -2.24 -2.33
C VAL A 88 -7.45 -2.87 -0.98
N ASP A 89 -7.93 -4.10 -0.72
CA ASP A 89 -7.64 -4.82 0.52
C ASP A 89 -6.11 -4.96 0.74
N MET A 90 -5.35 -5.35 -0.29
CA MET A 90 -3.89 -5.44 -0.24
C MET A 90 -3.22 -4.08 0.05
N PHE A 91 -3.70 -3.00 -0.57
CA PHE A 91 -3.20 -1.64 -0.29
C PHE A 91 -3.37 -1.28 1.18
N PHE A 92 -4.52 -1.57 1.79
CA PHE A 92 -4.77 -1.25 3.20
C PHE A 92 -3.92 -2.10 4.15
N VAL A 93 -3.67 -3.39 3.85
CA VAL A 93 -2.72 -4.20 4.64
C VAL A 93 -1.31 -3.61 4.61
N ILE A 94 -0.81 -3.29 3.42
CA ILE A 94 0.53 -2.68 3.24
C ILE A 94 0.59 -1.32 3.93
N SER A 95 -0.45 -0.50 3.74
CA SER A 95 -0.57 0.83 4.34
C SER A 95 -0.53 0.72 5.86
N GLY A 96 -1.37 -0.11 6.48
CA GLY A 96 -1.34 -0.34 7.93
C GLY A 96 0.04 -0.67 8.47
N PHE A 97 0.74 -1.61 7.82
CA PHE A 97 2.09 -2.01 8.23
C PHE A 97 3.11 -0.88 8.12
N LEU A 98 3.19 -0.21 6.96
CA LEU A 98 4.19 0.83 6.70
C LEU A 98 3.91 2.14 7.46
N ILE A 99 2.63 2.46 7.67
CA ILE A 99 2.20 3.69 8.34
C ILE A 99 2.43 3.58 9.85
N ALA A 100 2.16 2.43 10.45
CA ALA A 100 2.55 2.13 11.83
C ALA A 100 4.07 2.25 12.03
N ALA A 101 4.86 1.69 11.10
CA ALA A 101 6.32 1.84 11.11
C ALA A 101 6.77 3.29 10.94
N SER A 102 6.07 4.07 10.12
CA SER A 102 6.37 5.48 9.91
C SER A 102 6.09 6.31 11.16
N LEU A 103 5.02 6.00 11.90
CA LEU A 103 4.63 6.72 13.11
C LEU A 103 5.61 6.44 14.27
N GLU A 104 6.06 5.19 14.43
CA GLU A 104 7.06 4.83 15.46
C GLU A 104 8.39 5.55 15.25
N ARG A 105 8.77 5.80 13.99
CA ARG A 105 10.07 6.40 13.63
C ARG A 105 10.09 7.93 13.63
N ASN A 106 8.93 8.59 13.54
CA ASN A 106 8.83 10.02 13.26
C ASN A 106 8.01 10.75 14.34
N ARG A 107 8.33 12.03 14.57
CA ARG A 107 7.45 12.91 15.35
C ARG A 107 6.13 13.14 14.60
N LEU A 108 5.07 13.49 15.33
CA LEU A 108 3.74 13.63 14.76
C LEU A 108 3.65 14.61 13.58
N PRO A 109 4.24 15.83 13.62
CA PRO A 109 4.20 16.74 12.47
C PRO A 109 4.91 16.17 11.25
N ALA A 110 6.07 15.53 11.46
CA ALA A 110 6.86 14.89 10.42
C ALA A 110 6.10 13.73 9.76
N TYR A 111 5.41 12.92 10.57
CA TYR A 111 4.53 11.85 10.11
C TYR A 111 3.39 12.41 9.23
N LEU A 112 2.65 13.40 9.72
CA LEU A 112 1.54 14.01 8.99
C LEU A 112 2.00 14.65 7.68
N ALA A 113 3.09 15.42 7.70
CA ALA A 113 3.66 16.02 6.51
C ALA A 113 4.07 14.96 5.47
N ALA A 114 4.71 13.87 5.91
CA ALA A 114 5.10 12.79 5.02
C ALA A 114 3.91 12.07 4.36
N ARG A 115 2.74 12.04 5.01
CA ARG A 115 1.50 11.51 4.42
C ARG A 115 0.83 12.52 3.51
N ALA A 116 0.78 13.79 3.91
CA ALA A 116 0.22 14.85 3.10
C ALA A 116 0.94 14.99 1.75
N LEU A 117 2.29 15.03 1.78
CA LEU A 117 3.14 15.08 0.59
C LEU A 117 3.04 13.83 -0.29
N ARG A 118 2.56 12.71 0.25
CA ARG A 118 2.38 11.46 -0.49
C ARG A 118 1.08 11.43 -1.30
N ILE A 119 0.02 12.07 -0.78
CA ILE A 119 -1.35 11.96 -1.31
C ILE A 119 -1.74 13.25 -2.06
N PHE A 120 -1.72 14.40 -1.38
CA PHE A 120 -2.35 15.62 -1.90
C PHE A 120 -1.79 16.14 -3.22
N PRO A 121 -0.46 16.21 -3.45
CA PRO A 121 0.06 16.82 -4.68
C PRO A 121 -0.44 16.15 -5.95
N ALA A 122 -0.30 14.83 -6.07
CA ALA A 122 -0.75 14.10 -7.26
C ALA A 122 -2.28 13.97 -7.33
N LEU A 123 -2.98 13.86 -6.19
CA LEU A 123 -4.44 13.92 -6.16
C LEU A 123 -4.96 15.24 -6.72
N LEU A 124 -4.41 16.38 -6.26
CA LEU A 124 -4.83 17.70 -6.72
C LEU A 124 -4.61 17.83 -8.22
N VAL A 125 -3.44 17.45 -8.73
CA VAL A 125 -3.17 17.45 -10.18
C VAL A 125 -4.18 16.57 -10.92
N CYS A 126 -4.47 15.35 -10.44
CA CYS A 126 -5.47 14.48 -11.06
C CYS A 126 -6.86 15.12 -11.11
N VAL A 127 -7.34 15.68 -9.99
CA VAL A 127 -8.66 16.32 -9.92
C VAL A 127 -8.72 17.59 -10.77
N LEU A 128 -7.65 18.39 -10.80
CA LEU A 128 -7.55 19.56 -11.65
C LEU A 128 -7.56 19.18 -13.13
N LEU A 129 -6.81 18.15 -13.54
CA LEU A 129 -6.87 17.64 -14.92
C LEU A 129 -8.25 17.10 -15.26
N SER A 130 -8.93 16.41 -14.35
CA SER A 130 -10.31 15.98 -14.56
C SER A 130 -11.27 17.14 -14.82
N VAL A 131 -11.17 18.22 -14.04
CA VAL A 131 -12.12 19.35 -14.10
C VAL A 131 -11.79 20.37 -15.19
N PHE A 132 -10.50 20.69 -15.38
CA PHE A 132 -10.06 21.77 -16.24
C PHE A 132 -9.55 21.30 -17.61
N VAL A 133 -9.27 20.00 -17.77
CA VAL A 133 -8.81 19.44 -19.06
C VAL A 133 -9.84 18.45 -19.61
N LEU A 134 -10.12 17.35 -18.90
CA LEU A 134 -11.03 16.33 -19.41
C LEU A 134 -12.47 16.84 -19.51
N GLY A 135 -12.97 17.55 -18.50
CA GLY A 135 -14.31 18.11 -18.48
C GLY A 135 -14.63 18.95 -19.73
N PRO A 136 -13.92 20.06 -19.99
CA PRO A 136 -14.19 20.93 -21.14
C PRO A 136 -13.98 20.27 -22.50
N LEU A 137 -13.08 19.29 -22.59
CA LEU A 137 -12.79 18.59 -23.84
C LEU A 137 -13.87 17.56 -24.22
N LEU A 138 -14.56 16.99 -23.23
CA LEU A 138 -15.42 15.81 -23.43
C LEU A 138 -16.88 16.03 -23.01
N THR A 139 -17.20 17.10 -22.27
CA THR A 139 -18.56 17.36 -21.80
C THR A 139 -19.51 17.71 -22.94
N THR A 140 -20.73 17.21 -22.86
CA THR A 140 -21.88 17.62 -23.71
C THR A 140 -22.69 18.75 -23.08
N ALA A 141 -22.43 19.12 -21.82
CA ALA A 141 -23.21 20.11 -21.09
C ALA A 141 -22.79 21.54 -21.46
N ALA A 142 -23.70 22.30 -22.05
CA ALA A 142 -23.46 23.70 -22.44
C ALA A 142 -23.17 24.63 -21.25
N ASP A 143 -23.66 24.30 -20.06
CA ASP A 143 -23.56 25.08 -18.83
C ASP A 143 -22.52 24.51 -17.84
N TYR A 144 -21.58 23.69 -18.32
CA TYR A 144 -20.59 22.97 -17.49
C TYR A 144 -19.95 23.82 -16.37
N TRP A 145 -19.54 25.06 -16.66
CA TRP A 145 -18.90 25.95 -15.68
C TRP A 145 -19.87 26.57 -14.66
N ASN A 146 -21.12 26.74 -15.05
CA ASN A 146 -22.17 27.29 -14.19
C ASN A 146 -22.83 26.20 -13.33
N SER A 147 -22.66 24.93 -13.70
CA SER A 147 -23.19 23.81 -12.94
C SER A 147 -22.52 23.70 -11.55
N PRO A 148 -23.31 23.67 -10.45
CA PRO A 148 -22.79 23.44 -9.10
C PRO A 148 -22.05 22.10 -8.95
N GLN A 149 -22.37 21.12 -9.80
CA GLN A 149 -21.77 19.78 -9.75
C GLN A 149 -20.27 19.81 -10.06
N THR A 150 -19.83 20.65 -11.00
CA THR A 150 -18.42 20.82 -11.37
C THR A 150 -17.59 21.26 -10.17
N TRP A 151 -18.05 22.30 -9.48
CA TRP A 151 -17.36 22.83 -8.30
C TRP A 151 -17.47 21.92 -7.08
N LYS A 152 -18.60 21.20 -6.95
CA LYS A 152 -18.77 20.18 -5.92
C LYS A 152 -17.79 19.02 -6.13
N TYR A 153 -17.60 18.56 -7.36
CA TYR A 153 -16.61 17.53 -7.70
C TYR A 153 -15.21 17.98 -7.34
N LEU A 154 -14.81 19.19 -7.76
CA LEU A 154 -13.50 19.76 -7.46
C LEU A 154 -13.25 19.83 -5.95
N LYS A 155 -14.15 20.49 -5.20
CA LYS A 155 -13.98 20.71 -3.75
C LYS A 155 -14.00 19.40 -2.96
N ALA A 156 -14.97 18.52 -3.24
CA ALA A 156 -15.13 17.29 -2.48
C ALA A 156 -13.93 16.35 -2.65
N ASN A 157 -13.42 16.20 -3.88
CA ASN A 157 -12.31 15.29 -4.15
C ASN A 157 -10.96 15.90 -3.77
N ALA A 158 -10.73 17.21 -3.99
CA ALA A 158 -9.51 17.89 -3.57
C ALA A 158 -9.33 17.89 -2.04
N LEU A 159 -10.43 17.97 -1.29
CA LEU A 159 -10.43 17.96 0.18
C LEU A 159 -10.62 16.57 0.78
N LEU A 160 -10.69 15.52 -0.04
CA LEU A 160 -10.96 14.14 0.41
C LEU A 160 -12.17 14.05 1.35
N SER A 161 -13.27 14.69 0.94
CA SER A 161 -14.53 14.65 1.66
C SER A 161 -15.06 13.22 1.77
N ARG A 162 -15.81 12.94 2.85
CA ARG A 162 -16.46 11.64 3.05
C ARG A 162 -17.33 11.22 1.87
N ASN A 163 -18.04 12.20 1.27
CA ASN A 163 -18.89 11.99 0.12
C ASN A 163 -18.11 12.27 -1.16
N THR A 164 -17.29 11.31 -1.59
CA THR A 164 -16.60 11.35 -2.89
C THR A 164 -17.59 11.61 -4.02
N GLN A 165 -17.25 12.51 -4.92
CA GLN A 165 -18.07 12.82 -6.08
C GLN A 165 -17.46 12.14 -7.30
N TYR A 166 -18.27 11.46 -8.10
CA TYR A 166 -17.79 10.65 -9.21
C TYR A 166 -18.12 11.23 -10.58
N PHE A 167 -19.04 12.19 -10.64
CA PHE A 167 -19.67 12.64 -11.88
C PHE A 167 -19.40 14.12 -12.10
N LEU A 168 -19.20 14.47 -13.36
CA LEU A 168 -19.17 15.82 -13.88
C LEU A 168 -20.32 15.99 -14.89
N PRO A 169 -20.86 17.20 -15.08
CA PRO A 169 -21.96 17.44 -16.01
C PRO A 169 -21.62 16.98 -17.43
N GLY A 170 -22.55 16.28 -18.09
CA GLY A 170 -22.43 15.90 -19.51
C GLY A 170 -21.25 14.99 -19.85
N MET A 171 -20.64 14.32 -18.87
CA MET A 171 -19.47 13.46 -19.12
C MET A 171 -19.89 12.01 -19.37
N PHE A 172 -19.39 11.44 -20.47
CA PHE A 172 -19.55 10.02 -20.84
C PHE A 172 -21.01 9.54 -20.94
N GLU A 173 -21.93 10.43 -21.36
CA GLU A 173 -23.32 10.07 -21.58
C GLU A 173 -23.45 8.88 -22.56
N GLY A 174 -24.31 7.92 -22.23
CA GLY A 174 -24.48 6.70 -23.01
C GLY A 174 -23.45 5.58 -22.76
N GLN A 175 -22.39 5.82 -21.99
CA GLN A 175 -21.48 4.74 -21.58
C GLN A 175 -22.03 3.93 -20.39
N PRO A 176 -21.64 2.64 -20.25
CA PRO A 176 -22.04 1.80 -19.11
C PRO A 176 -21.68 2.40 -17.75
N SER A 177 -20.54 3.11 -17.67
CA SER A 177 -20.14 3.90 -16.50
C SER A 177 -19.92 5.35 -16.89
N GLN A 178 -20.51 6.27 -16.13
CA GLN A 178 -20.38 7.71 -16.34
C GLN A 178 -19.40 8.36 -15.34
N ALA A 179 -18.86 7.58 -14.39
CA ALA A 179 -17.94 8.12 -13.40
C ALA A 179 -16.63 8.54 -14.07
N ILE A 180 -16.15 9.76 -13.82
CA ILE A 180 -14.85 10.20 -14.34
C ILE A 180 -13.69 9.55 -13.61
N ASN A 181 -13.85 9.31 -12.30
CA ASN A 181 -12.88 8.58 -11.50
C ASN A 181 -13.59 7.85 -10.35
N GLY A 182 -13.96 6.60 -10.61
CA GLY A 182 -14.61 5.73 -9.63
C GLY A 182 -13.67 5.27 -8.51
N SER A 183 -12.34 5.36 -8.67
CA SER A 183 -11.38 4.81 -7.71
C SER A 183 -11.05 5.75 -6.54
N LEU A 184 -11.49 7.01 -6.55
CA LEU A 184 -11.11 7.99 -5.51
C LEU A 184 -11.68 7.70 -4.11
N TRP A 185 -12.69 6.84 -3.99
CA TRP A 185 -13.43 6.61 -2.74
C TRP A 185 -12.59 6.09 -1.56
N SER A 186 -11.49 5.41 -1.84
CA SER A 186 -10.65 4.80 -0.81
C SER A 186 -9.73 5.82 -0.12
N LEU A 187 -9.34 6.90 -0.81
CA LEU A 187 -8.38 7.89 -0.32
C LEU A 187 -8.89 8.65 0.92
N PRO A 188 -10.17 9.10 1.00
CA PRO A 188 -10.71 9.67 2.22
C PRO A 188 -10.66 8.70 3.40
N ILE A 189 -10.85 7.40 3.17
CA ILE A 189 -10.76 6.39 4.23
C ILE A 189 -9.30 6.26 4.69
N GLU A 190 -8.36 6.16 3.74
CA GLU A 190 -6.94 6.05 4.02
C GLU A 190 -6.42 7.23 4.87
N VAL A 191 -6.70 8.48 4.47
CA VAL A 191 -6.29 9.66 5.23
C VAL A 191 -6.92 9.67 6.63
N ARG A 192 -8.19 9.28 6.77
CA ARG A 192 -8.82 9.16 8.09
C ARG A 192 -8.11 8.14 8.97
N LEU A 193 -7.71 6.99 8.43
CA LEU A 193 -6.97 5.98 9.19
C LEU A 193 -5.59 6.48 9.61
N TYR A 194 -4.93 7.30 8.80
CA TYR A 194 -3.68 7.94 9.18
C TYR A 194 -3.86 8.90 10.36
N LEU A 195 -4.96 9.66 10.36
CA LEU A 195 -5.34 10.57 11.45
C LEU A 195 -5.74 9.80 12.72
N TRP A 196 -6.45 8.68 12.60
CA TRP A 196 -6.77 7.81 13.72
C TRP A 196 -5.51 7.25 14.38
N LEU A 197 -4.52 6.81 13.59
CA LEU A 197 -3.25 6.33 14.14
C LEU A 197 -2.48 7.44 14.87
N ALA A 198 -2.47 8.65 14.29
CA ALA A 198 -1.94 9.85 14.92
C ALA A 198 -2.64 10.15 16.27
N LEU A 199 -3.97 10.04 16.31
CA LEU A 199 -4.75 10.22 17.53
C LEU A 199 -4.42 9.15 18.58
N PHE A 200 -4.31 7.87 18.19
CA PHE A 200 -3.90 6.81 19.12
C PHE A 200 -2.50 7.03 19.70
N ALA A 201 -1.56 7.58 18.91
CA ALA A 201 -0.26 7.98 19.44
C ALA A 201 -0.36 9.16 20.42
N LEU A 202 -1.17 10.17 20.11
CA LEU A 202 -1.38 11.33 21.00
C LEU A 202 -2.01 10.92 22.34
N LEU A 203 -2.99 10.01 22.30
CA LEU A 203 -3.65 9.44 23.48
C LEU A 203 -2.80 8.40 24.23
N ARG A 204 -1.54 8.18 23.83
CA ARG A 204 -0.63 7.17 24.42
C ARG A 204 -1.21 5.75 24.40
N LEU A 205 -2.03 5.44 23.39
CA LEU A 205 -2.58 4.13 23.10
C LEU A 205 -1.69 3.32 22.17
N PHE A 206 -0.73 3.94 21.49
CA PHE A 206 0.19 3.29 20.54
C PHE A 206 1.33 2.47 21.19
N THR A 207 1.07 1.85 22.35
CA THR A 207 2.02 0.96 23.05
C THR A 207 1.68 -0.52 22.84
N PRO A 208 2.69 -1.43 22.93
CA PRO A 208 2.56 -2.87 23.11
C PRO A 208 1.16 -3.46 23.11
N LEU A 209 0.65 -3.32 24.31
CA LEU A 209 -0.52 -3.94 24.86
C LEU A 209 -1.78 -3.15 24.51
N ARG A 210 -1.74 -1.82 24.67
CA ARG A 210 -2.91 -0.96 24.51
C ARG A 210 -3.36 -0.92 23.04
N PHE A 211 -2.42 -0.81 22.12
CA PHE A 211 -2.73 -0.76 20.70
C PHE A 211 -3.28 -2.09 20.21
N ASN A 212 -2.66 -3.20 20.64
CA ASN A 212 -3.16 -4.54 20.35
C ASN A 212 -4.59 -4.74 20.86
N LEU A 213 -4.87 -4.33 22.11
CA LEU A 213 -6.20 -4.44 22.71
C LEU A 213 -7.23 -3.63 21.92
N VAL A 214 -6.94 -2.36 21.60
CA VAL A 214 -7.82 -1.51 20.81
C VAL A 214 -8.10 -2.12 19.44
N CYS A 215 -7.07 -2.60 18.73
CA CYS A 215 -7.24 -3.24 17.43
C CYS A 215 -8.10 -4.50 17.52
N VAL A 216 -7.87 -5.37 18.51
CA VAL A 216 -8.66 -6.58 18.72
C VAL A 216 -10.13 -6.24 19.01
N ILE A 217 -10.38 -5.26 19.90
CA ILE A 217 -11.74 -4.80 20.21
C ILE A 217 -12.42 -4.28 18.94
N LEU A 218 -11.75 -3.43 18.15
CA LEU A 218 -12.31 -2.88 16.92
C LEU A 218 -12.56 -3.94 15.85
N LEU A 219 -11.67 -4.93 15.72
CA LEU A 219 -11.87 -6.06 14.80
C LEU A 219 -13.06 -6.91 15.22
N ILE A 220 -13.19 -7.26 16.50
CA ILE A 220 -14.34 -8.01 17.03
C ILE A 220 -15.63 -7.21 16.82
N ALA A 221 -15.64 -5.92 17.19
CA ALA A 221 -16.79 -5.03 16.98
C ALA A 221 -17.17 -4.96 15.50
N GLY A 222 -16.18 -4.94 14.60
CA GLY A 222 -16.37 -5.00 13.16
C GLY A 222 -17.02 -6.29 12.69
N VAL A 223 -16.54 -7.45 13.17
CA VAL A 223 -17.12 -8.76 12.85
C VAL A 223 -18.56 -8.87 13.37
N VAL A 224 -18.83 -8.41 14.59
CA VAL A 224 -20.18 -8.40 15.17
C VAL A 224 -21.11 -7.44 14.41
N SER A 225 -20.63 -6.25 14.05
CA SER A 225 -21.40 -5.27 13.29
C SER A 225 -21.68 -5.72 11.86
N TYR A 226 -20.76 -6.46 11.24
CA TYR A 226 -20.98 -7.05 9.93
C TYR A 226 -21.99 -8.19 10.06
N GLY A 227 -21.73 -9.15 10.96
CA GLY A 227 -22.67 -10.21 11.32
C GLY A 227 -23.23 -11.04 10.16
N GLY A 228 -22.60 -10.98 8.97
CA GLY A 228 -23.16 -11.55 7.73
C GLY A 228 -24.37 -10.80 7.17
N LYS A 229 -24.66 -9.59 7.66
CA LYS A 229 -25.76 -8.74 7.21
C LYS A 229 -25.37 -7.95 5.96
N GLU A 230 -26.35 -7.66 5.11
CA GLU A 230 -26.19 -6.69 4.03
C GLU A 230 -26.05 -5.29 4.61
N LEU A 231 -24.82 -4.78 4.64
CA LEU A 231 -24.53 -3.39 4.95
C LEU A 231 -24.56 -2.56 3.67
N THR A 232 -24.81 -1.25 3.81
CA THR A 232 -24.63 -0.32 2.68
C THR A 232 -23.19 -0.39 2.16
N PRO A 233 -22.96 -0.23 0.84
CA PRO A 233 -21.62 -0.32 0.27
C PRO A 233 -20.59 0.58 0.95
N GLU A 234 -20.97 1.81 1.33
CA GLU A 234 -20.09 2.73 2.07
C GLU A 234 -19.62 2.15 3.41
N LYS A 235 -20.54 1.56 4.19
CA LYS A 235 -20.24 0.97 5.49
C LYS A 235 -19.36 -0.28 5.34
N SER A 236 -19.68 -1.14 4.37
CA SER A 236 -18.86 -2.31 4.05
C SER A 236 -17.43 -1.90 3.67
N ASN A 237 -17.30 -0.96 2.74
CA ASN A 237 -16.01 -0.46 2.29
C ASN A 237 -15.18 0.12 3.43
N PHE A 238 -15.78 0.97 4.28
CA PHE A 238 -15.12 1.51 5.45
C PHE A 238 -14.66 0.40 6.42
N LEU A 239 -15.50 -0.59 6.66
CA LEU A 239 -15.20 -1.70 7.57
C LEU A 239 -14.03 -2.55 7.06
N TYR A 240 -14.06 -3.00 5.80
CA TYR A 240 -12.99 -3.79 5.20
C TYR A 240 -11.67 -3.02 5.19
N CYS A 241 -11.67 -1.77 4.70
CA CYS A 241 -10.47 -0.94 4.65
C CYS A 241 -9.86 -0.75 6.06
N THR A 242 -10.71 -0.48 7.05
CA THR A 242 -10.28 -0.33 8.45
C THR A 242 -9.70 -1.65 8.98
N ALA A 243 -10.37 -2.77 8.78
CA ALA A 243 -9.91 -4.08 9.26
C ALA A 243 -8.54 -4.45 8.67
N TYR A 244 -8.36 -4.27 7.35
CA TYR A 244 -7.08 -4.56 6.67
C TYR A 244 -5.96 -3.62 7.11
N PHE A 245 -6.27 -2.35 7.35
CA PHE A 245 -5.30 -1.42 7.92
C PHE A 245 -4.91 -1.77 9.36
N LEU A 246 -5.87 -2.17 10.19
CA LEU A 246 -5.62 -2.56 11.58
C LEU A 246 -4.77 -3.83 11.64
N VAL A 247 -5.04 -4.86 10.82
CA VAL A 247 -4.21 -6.08 10.81
C VAL A 247 -2.80 -5.82 10.31
N GLY A 248 -2.62 -4.93 9.32
CA GLY A 248 -1.28 -4.47 8.91
C GLY A 248 -0.54 -3.78 10.06
N SER A 249 -1.23 -2.91 10.79
CA SER A 249 -0.67 -2.19 11.95
C SER A 249 -0.34 -3.13 13.13
N LEU A 250 -1.22 -4.10 13.39
CA LEU A 250 -0.99 -5.17 14.37
C LEU A 250 0.22 -6.03 13.98
N ALA A 251 0.35 -6.36 12.70
CA ALA A 251 1.49 -7.12 12.19
C ALA A 251 2.81 -6.37 12.38
N TRP A 252 2.83 -5.05 12.22
CA TRP A 252 3.99 -4.22 12.55
C TRP A 252 4.36 -4.29 14.03
N HIS A 253 3.38 -4.16 14.91
CA HIS A 253 3.61 -4.15 16.35
C HIS A 253 4.07 -5.51 16.90
N ASN A 254 3.53 -6.58 16.32
CA ASN A 254 3.84 -7.96 16.70
C ASN A 254 4.84 -8.63 15.75
N ARG A 255 5.59 -7.84 14.96
CA ARG A 255 6.49 -8.31 13.89
C ARG A 255 7.52 -9.35 14.33
N GLN A 256 7.92 -9.33 15.61
CA GLN A 256 8.85 -10.30 16.20
C GLN A 256 8.23 -11.69 16.38
N ARG A 257 6.91 -11.78 16.46
CA ARG A 257 6.17 -13.03 16.75
C ARG A 257 5.51 -13.64 15.53
N VAL A 258 5.29 -12.86 14.46
CA VAL A 258 4.60 -13.35 13.25
C VAL A 258 5.60 -14.08 12.34
N PRO A 259 5.47 -15.40 12.16
CA PRO A 259 6.36 -16.18 11.31
C PRO A 259 5.97 -16.07 9.84
N LEU A 260 6.95 -16.05 8.95
CA LEU A 260 6.79 -16.11 7.50
C LEU A 260 7.12 -17.51 6.99
N ARG A 261 6.13 -18.41 7.02
CA ARG A 261 6.24 -19.83 6.69
C ARG A 261 5.33 -20.19 5.53
N TRP A 262 5.87 -20.85 4.51
CA TRP A 262 5.12 -21.22 3.30
C TRP A 262 3.97 -22.19 3.59
N TRP A 263 4.10 -23.08 4.58
CA TRP A 263 3.02 -24.00 4.95
C TRP A 263 1.86 -23.26 5.64
N LEU A 264 2.13 -22.16 6.36
CA LEU A 264 1.07 -21.35 6.97
C LEU A 264 0.31 -20.59 5.88
N LEU A 265 1.00 -20.12 4.85
CA LEU A 265 0.36 -19.58 3.63
C LEU A 265 -0.54 -20.64 3.00
N GLY A 266 -0.01 -21.85 2.75
CA GLY A 266 -0.79 -22.96 2.18
C GLY A 266 -2.01 -23.33 3.02
N LEU A 267 -1.86 -23.40 4.34
CA LEU A 267 -2.96 -23.67 5.27
C LEU A 267 -4.06 -22.60 5.19
N LEU A 268 -3.69 -21.32 5.24
CA LEU A 268 -4.68 -20.23 5.20
C LEU A 268 -5.41 -20.18 3.86
N LEU A 269 -4.70 -20.41 2.75
CA LEU A 269 -5.31 -20.51 1.42
C LEU A 269 -6.24 -21.73 1.31
N ALA A 270 -5.85 -22.88 1.86
CA ALA A 270 -6.68 -24.08 1.88
C ALA A 270 -7.94 -23.86 2.72
N VAL A 271 -7.83 -23.27 3.92
CA VAL A 271 -8.98 -22.93 4.75
C VAL A 271 -9.92 -21.96 4.03
N ALA A 272 -9.39 -20.92 3.38
CA ALA A 272 -10.20 -20.00 2.58
C ALA A 272 -10.91 -20.72 1.42
N ALA A 273 -10.23 -21.63 0.73
CA ALA A 273 -10.83 -22.42 -0.35
C ALA A 273 -11.96 -23.33 0.16
N LEU A 274 -11.76 -24.01 1.30
CA LEU A 274 -12.76 -24.90 1.91
C LEU A 274 -13.97 -24.15 2.49
N MET A 275 -13.79 -22.91 2.92
CA MET A 275 -14.85 -22.05 3.45
C MET A 275 -15.59 -21.26 2.38
N ARG A 276 -15.26 -21.42 1.09
CA ARG A 276 -15.93 -20.72 0.00
C ARG A 276 -17.43 -20.99 0.02
N ASP A 277 -18.22 -19.95 -0.24
CA ASP A 277 -19.69 -19.97 -0.25
C ASP A 277 -20.33 -20.42 1.09
N ARG A 278 -19.56 -20.50 2.18
CA ARG A 278 -20.06 -20.80 3.54
C ARG A 278 -20.24 -19.52 4.35
N PRO A 279 -21.09 -19.54 5.40
CA PRO A 279 -21.12 -18.48 6.40
C PRO A 279 -19.72 -18.21 6.95
N TYR A 280 -19.41 -16.94 7.16
CA TYR A 280 -18.12 -16.47 7.66
C TYR A 280 -16.91 -16.68 6.75
N TYR A 281 -17.11 -17.01 5.47
CA TYR A 281 -16.04 -17.06 4.46
C TYR A 281 -15.14 -15.81 4.48
N PHE A 282 -15.73 -14.63 4.68
CA PHE A 282 -15.03 -13.35 4.76
C PHE A 282 -13.90 -13.33 5.81
N LEU A 283 -13.99 -14.11 6.90
CA LEU A 283 -12.94 -14.21 7.92
C LEU A 283 -11.73 -15.01 7.40
N ALA A 284 -11.99 -16.14 6.75
CA ALA A 284 -10.94 -16.96 6.15
C ALA A 284 -10.25 -16.22 5.00
N TYR A 285 -11.03 -15.56 4.14
CA TYR A 285 -10.53 -14.67 3.10
C TYR A 285 -9.66 -13.54 3.69
N PHE A 286 -10.14 -12.85 4.73
CA PHE A 286 -9.40 -11.78 5.41
C PHE A 286 -8.05 -12.24 5.94
N ALA A 287 -8.01 -13.38 6.64
CA ALA A 287 -6.78 -13.94 7.18
C ALA A 287 -5.81 -14.37 6.07
N ALA A 288 -6.31 -15.07 5.06
CA ALA A 288 -5.51 -15.55 3.92
C ALA A 288 -4.91 -14.39 3.12
N LEU A 289 -5.70 -13.37 2.78
CA LEU A 289 -5.23 -12.24 2.00
C LEU A 289 -4.20 -11.39 2.79
N SER A 290 -4.47 -11.14 4.07
CA SER A 290 -3.55 -10.37 4.93
C SER A 290 -2.19 -11.05 5.03
N TYR A 291 -2.19 -12.37 5.28
CA TYR A 291 -0.96 -13.14 5.36
C TYR A 291 -0.25 -13.23 4.01
N THR A 292 -0.99 -13.50 2.93
CA THR A 292 -0.45 -13.56 1.56
C THR A 292 0.25 -12.25 1.18
N THR A 293 -0.38 -11.12 1.46
CA THR A 293 0.17 -9.79 1.14
C THR A 293 1.51 -9.56 1.83
N LEU A 294 1.60 -9.84 3.13
CA LEU A 294 2.84 -9.69 3.89
C LEU A 294 3.88 -10.75 3.53
N PHE A 295 3.45 -11.98 3.23
CA PHE A 295 4.33 -13.05 2.77
C PHE A 295 5.00 -12.67 1.45
N LEU A 296 4.23 -12.23 0.45
CA LEU A 296 4.74 -11.78 -0.83
C LEU A 296 5.66 -10.56 -0.68
N ALA A 297 5.40 -9.68 0.30
CA ALA A 297 6.21 -8.50 0.53
C ALA A 297 7.64 -8.82 0.98
N PHE A 298 7.84 -9.93 1.69
CA PHE A 298 9.13 -10.24 2.34
C PHE A 298 9.80 -11.53 1.86
N VAL A 299 9.05 -12.54 1.43
CA VAL A 299 9.61 -13.89 1.22
C VAL A 299 10.17 -14.11 -0.19
N PRO A 300 9.39 -13.93 -1.27
CA PRO A 300 9.85 -14.27 -2.62
C PRO A 300 10.94 -13.33 -3.13
N LYS A 301 11.87 -13.88 -3.92
CA LYS A 301 12.91 -13.10 -4.62
C LYS A 301 12.36 -12.57 -5.94
N LEU A 302 11.70 -11.41 -5.90
CA LEU A 302 11.11 -10.76 -7.08
C LEU A 302 12.02 -9.64 -7.64
N PRO A 303 11.76 -9.17 -8.88
CA PRO A 303 12.38 -7.96 -9.42
C PRO A 303 12.16 -6.77 -8.48
N GLN A 304 13.22 -6.02 -8.19
CA GLN A 304 13.14 -4.91 -7.24
C GLN A 304 12.87 -3.58 -7.95
N ILE A 305 11.79 -2.93 -7.54
CA ILE A 305 11.51 -1.53 -7.87
C ILE A 305 11.91 -0.71 -6.66
N ARG A 306 13.06 -0.01 -6.68
CA ARG A 306 13.59 0.69 -5.50
C ARG A 306 13.22 2.18 -5.46
N HIS A 307 13.41 2.88 -6.57
CA HIS A 307 13.44 4.34 -6.60
C HIS A 307 12.23 5.00 -7.27
N THR A 308 11.33 4.21 -7.85
CA THR A 308 10.17 4.68 -8.62
C THR A 308 8.91 4.04 -8.08
N ASP A 309 8.08 4.81 -7.37
CA ASP A 309 6.80 4.32 -6.84
C ASP A 309 5.64 4.80 -7.72
N LEU A 310 5.49 4.17 -8.89
CA LEU A 310 4.46 4.51 -9.87
C LEU A 310 3.06 4.05 -9.46
N SER A 311 2.91 3.26 -8.38
CA SER A 311 1.65 2.62 -8.04
C SER A 311 0.55 3.63 -7.74
N TYR A 312 0.89 4.77 -7.12
CA TYR A 312 -0.10 5.78 -6.76
C TYR A 312 -0.60 6.55 -7.98
N GLY A 313 0.30 7.02 -8.84
CA GLY A 313 -0.08 7.56 -10.14
C GLY A 313 -0.92 6.57 -10.94
N LEU A 314 -0.52 5.30 -11.02
CA LEU A 314 -1.28 4.29 -11.77
C LEU A 314 -2.70 4.09 -11.20
N TYR A 315 -2.83 4.11 -9.87
CA TYR A 315 -4.12 4.07 -9.19
C TYR A 315 -5.00 5.30 -9.49
N LEU A 316 -4.42 6.51 -9.47
CA LEU A 316 -5.14 7.75 -9.72
C LEU A 316 -5.63 7.88 -11.16
N TYR A 317 -4.75 7.57 -12.13
CA TYR A 317 -5.02 7.77 -13.55
C TYR A 317 -5.65 6.55 -14.22
N GLY A 318 -5.69 5.39 -13.56
CA GLY A 318 -6.24 4.15 -14.11
C GLY A 318 -7.67 4.33 -14.62
N TRP A 319 -8.60 4.77 -13.76
CA TRP A 319 -10.01 4.94 -14.15
C TRP A 319 -10.21 6.00 -15.24
N PRO A 320 -9.65 7.23 -15.13
CA PRO A 320 -9.74 8.21 -16.22
C PRO A 320 -9.18 7.69 -17.56
N ALA A 321 -8.07 6.94 -17.53
CA ALA A 321 -7.51 6.33 -18.72
C ALA A 321 -8.46 5.27 -19.32
N GLN A 322 -9.09 4.44 -18.50
CA GLN A 322 -10.08 3.47 -18.96
C GLN A 322 -11.29 4.12 -19.60
N GLN A 323 -11.79 5.21 -19.02
CA GLN A 323 -12.90 5.98 -19.59
C GLN A 323 -12.52 6.63 -20.92
N LEU A 324 -11.31 7.18 -21.03
CA LEU A 324 -10.85 7.75 -22.30
C LEU A 324 -10.70 6.68 -23.38
N VAL A 325 -10.15 5.51 -23.05
CA VAL A 325 -10.05 4.39 -24.00
C VAL A 325 -11.43 3.91 -24.42
N GLN A 326 -12.37 3.77 -23.49
CA GLN A 326 -13.75 3.38 -23.79
C GLN A 326 -14.47 4.42 -24.65
N TYR A 327 -14.20 5.72 -24.43
CA TYR A 327 -14.74 6.81 -25.22
C TYR A 327 -14.19 6.82 -26.66
N LEU A 328 -12.89 6.60 -26.83
CA LEU A 328 -12.22 6.68 -28.14
C LEU A 328 -12.35 5.40 -28.97
N ALA A 329 -12.48 4.24 -28.32
CA ALA A 329 -12.55 2.94 -28.97
C ALA A 329 -13.64 2.05 -28.34
N PRO A 330 -14.92 2.49 -28.41
CA PRO A 330 -16.03 1.73 -27.85
C PRO A 330 -16.17 0.36 -28.51
N GLY A 331 -16.54 -0.66 -27.74
CA GLY A 331 -16.80 -2.01 -28.26
C GLY A 331 -15.56 -2.89 -28.49
N THR A 332 -14.35 -2.41 -28.16
CA THR A 332 -13.10 -3.21 -28.27
C THR A 332 -12.96 -4.30 -27.20
N GLY A 333 -13.86 -4.30 -26.20
CA GLY A 333 -13.90 -5.29 -25.13
C GLY A 333 -12.95 -4.98 -23.96
N PRO A 334 -13.06 -5.74 -22.85
CA PRO A 334 -12.40 -5.41 -21.59
C PRO A 334 -10.88 -5.58 -21.67
N LEU A 335 -10.37 -6.61 -22.35
CA LEU A 335 -8.93 -6.86 -22.42
C LEU A 335 -8.18 -5.81 -23.26
N ALA A 336 -8.78 -5.34 -24.35
CA ALA A 336 -8.25 -4.22 -25.12
C ALA A 336 -8.25 -2.93 -24.28
N ASN A 337 -9.33 -2.69 -23.53
CA ASN A 337 -9.39 -1.59 -22.58
C ASN A 337 -8.27 -1.67 -21.54
N VAL A 338 -8.04 -2.84 -20.91
CA VAL A 338 -6.94 -3.04 -19.96
C VAL A 338 -5.59 -2.71 -20.58
N ALA A 339 -5.29 -3.21 -21.78
CA ALA A 339 -4.00 -3.01 -22.42
C ALA A 339 -3.72 -1.53 -22.69
N TRP A 340 -4.64 -0.84 -23.36
CA TRP A 340 -4.49 0.57 -23.71
C TRP A 340 -4.56 1.49 -22.50
N ALA A 341 -5.46 1.22 -21.55
CA ALA A 341 -5.57 2.02 -20.34
C ALA A 341 -4.35 1.83 -19.44
N THR A 342 -3.75 0.63 -19.38
CA THR A 342 -2.50 0.41 -18.66
C THR A 342 -1.36 1.22 -19.27
N ALA A 343 -1.23 1.24 -20.60
CA ALA A 343 -0.21 2.03 -21.27
C ALA A 343 -0.38 3.54 -21.02
N LEU A 344 -1.61 4.04 -21.18
CA LEU A 344 -1.94 5.44 -20.96
C LEU A 344 -1.77 5.86 -19.49
N ALA A 345 -2.36 5.10 -18.55
CA ALA A 345 -2.23 5.37 -17.12
C ALA A 345 -0.78 5.22 -16.64
N GLY A 346 -0.01 4.29 -17.21
CA GLY A 346 1.42 4.12 -16.94
C GLY A 346 2.23 5.34 -17.37
N ALA A 347 1.97 5.89 -18.56
CA ALA A 347 2.60 7.13 -19.02
C ALA A 347 2.24 8.33 -18.12
N LEU A 348 0.96 8.49 -17.77
CA LEU A 348 0.49 9.54 -16.86
C LEU A 348 1.09 9.38 -15.45
N ALA A 349 1.17 8.15 -14.95
CA ALA A 349 1.79 7.84 -13.66
C ALA A 349 3.28 8.17 -13.66
N ALA A 350 4.00 7.88 -14.74
CA ALA A 350 5.40 8.25 -14.89
C ALA A 350 5.57 9.78 -14.89
N LEU A 351 4.78 10.51 -15.68
CA LEU A 351 4.80 11.97 -15.70
C LEU A 351 4.52 12.55 -14.32
N SER A 352 3.46 12.09 -13.65
CA SER A 352 3.10 12.53 -12.30
C SER A 352 4.20 12.20 -11.29
N TRP A 353 4.83 11.04 -11.39
CA TRP A 353 5.94 10.67 -10.51
C TRP A 353 7.11 11.64 -10.62
N TYR A 354 7.58 11.91 -11.84
CA TYR A 354 8.77 12.75 -12.04
C TYR A 354 8.48 14.25 -11.84
N LEU A 355 7.28 14.71 -12.18
CA LEU A 355 6.93 16.14 -12.14
C LEU A 355 6.27 16.57 -10.82
N VAL A 356 5.59 15.66 -10.11
CA VAL A 356 4.74 16.01 -8.97
C VAL A 356 5.13 15.23 -7.72
N GLU A 357 5.03 13.90 -7.74
CA GLU A 357 5.20 13.08 -6.54
C GLU A 357 6.64 13.12 -6.01
N ARG A 358 7.63 12.85 -6.86
CA ARG A 358 9.05 12.81 -6.47
C ARG A 358 9.53 14.17 -5.94
N PRO A 359 9.23 15.32 -6.60
CA PRO A 359 9.55 16.64 -6.04
C PRO A 359 8.87 16.91 -4.69
N ALA A 360 7.59 16.56 -4.53
CA ALA A 360 6.90 16.76 -3.26
C ALA A 360 7.50 15.91 -2.13
N LEU A 361 7.82 14.64 -2.41
CA LEU A 361 8.42 13.74 -1.42
C LEU A 361 9.82 14.17 -1.00
N ARG A 362 10.57 14.93 -1.82
CA ARG A 362 11.86 15.53 -1.46
C ARG A 362 11.74 16.59 -0.37
N LEU A 363 10.55 17.12 -0.10
CA LEU A 363 10.31 18.10 0.97
C LEU A 363 10.20 17.47 2.36
N LYS A 364 10.09 16.13 2.47
CA LYS A 364 9.96 15.40 3.75
C LYS A 364 11.00 15.80 4.80
N PRO A 365 12.32 15.90 4.50
CA PRO A 365 13.32 16.24 5.50
C PRO A 365 13.11 17.61 6.14
N ARG A 366 12.48 18.56 5.44
CA ARG A 366 12.17 19.91 5.97
C ARG A 366 11.23 19.87 7.19
N PHE A 367 10.48 18.78 7.34
CA PHE A 367 9.56 18.57 8.47
C PHE A 367 10.14 17.66 9.55
N GLY A 368 11.45 17.35 9.49
CA GLY A 368 12.11 16.44 10.43
C GLY A 368 11.73 14.98 10.23
N ALA A 369 11.18 14.61 9.07
CA ALA A 369 10.89 13.23 8.75
C ALA A 369 12.19 12.48 8.43
N ARG A 370 12.45 11.41 9.17
CA ARG A 370 13.57 10.50 8.91
C ARG A 370 13.27 9.71 7.64
N THR A 371 14.24 9.65 6.73
CA THR A 371 14.18 8.77 5.57
C THR A 371 14.20 7.32 6.06
N ASP A 372 13.17 6.57 5.65
CA ASP A 372 13.22 5.13 5.76
C ASP A 372 14.26 4.64 4.75
N PRO A 373 15.29 3.87 5.14
CA PRO A 373 16.25 3.29 4.18
C PRO A 373 15.57 2.39 3.14
N HIS A 374 14.31 2.04 3.34
CA HIS A 374 13.48 1.26 2.42
C HIS A 374 12.31 2.04 1.81
N ALA A 375 12.11 3.33 2.15
CA ALA A 375 11.23 4.18 1.37
C ALA A 375 11.94 4.59 0.07
N PRO A 376 11.20 4.82 -1.02
CA PRO A 376 11.78 5.39 -2.23
C PRO A 376 12.41 6.75 -1.88
N THR A 377 13.73 6.77 -1.75
CA THR A 377 14.53 7.98 -1.72
C THR A 377 14.66 8.45 -3.16
N ALA A 378 14.37 9.72 -3.38
CA ALA A 378 14.69 10.34 -4.66
C ALA A 378 16.21 10.23 -4.86
N PRO A 379 16.69 9.80 -6.04
CA PRO A 379 18.11 9.85 -6.36
C PRO A 379 18.67 11.25 -6.04
N GLU A 380 19.79 11.24 -5.35
CA GLU A 380 20.65 12.39 -5.13
C GLU A 380 20.96 13.01 -6.50
N PRO A 381 20.89 14.35 -6.66
CA PRO A 381 21.38 14.97 -7.88
C PRO A 381 22.84 14.55 -8.07
N LEU A 382 23.19 14.10 -9.27
CA LEU A 382 24.61 13.93 -9.63
C LEU A 382 25.31 15.25 -9.30
N PRO A 383 26.46 15.23 -8.59
CA PRO A 383 27.21 16.45 -8.31
C PRO A 383 27.44 17.16 -9.64
N ALA A 384 27.08 18.45 -9.69
CA ALA A 384 27.32 19.28 -10.86
C ALA A 384 28.79 19.11 -11.23
N ALA A 385 29.03 18.63 -12.45
CA ALA A 385 30.38 18.52 -12.98
C ALA A 385 31.03 19.90 -12.83
N GLN A 386 32.02 20.00 -11.96
CA GLN A 386 32.87 21.17 -11.88
C GLN A 386 33.67 21.20 -13.17
N THR A 387 33.16 21.93 -14.16
CA THR A 387 33.93 22.33 -15.32
C THR A 387 34.99 23.30 -14.81
N SER A 388 36.23 22.81 -14.77
CA SER A 388 37.43 23.63 -14.61
C SER A 388 37.88 24.17 -15.95
#